data_AF-X1UNK7-F1
#
_entry.id   AF-X1UNK7-F1
#
_cell.length_a   1.000
_cell.length_b   1.000
_cell.length_c   1.000
_cell.angle_alpha   90.00
_cell.angle_beta   90.00
_cell.angle_gamma   90.00
#
_symmetry.space_group_name_H-M   'P 1'
#
loop_
_entity.id
_entity.type
_entity.pdbx_description
1 polymer ?
#
loop_
_entity_poly.entity_id
_entity_poly.type
_entity_poly.pdbx_seq_one_letter_code
_entity_poly.pdbx_strand_id
1 'polypeptide(L)'
;MVYIPAGEFSMGSEEGLFNEKPVHKVFLDDYWIGKFPVTVGQFRKFVEETGYVTDAEKGKGSWQFWEGEWVVRLDGNWKNTYFQQGDDHPVVSVSWSDAIVYSHWLSKKIGLDFKLP
;
A
#
# COMPACT_ATOMS: atom_id res chain seq x y z
N MET A 1 -10.91 2.43 -9.97
CA MET A 1 -11.34 1.31 -9.11
C MET A 1 -12.07 0.28 -9.98
N VAL A 2 -12.26 -0.92 -9.47
CA VAL A 2 -13.09 -1.98 -10.07
C VAL A 2 -14.10 -2.46 -9.03
N TYR A 3 -15.30 -2.80 -9.48
CA TYR A 3 -16.36 -3.36 -8.64
C TYR A 3 -16.16 -4.86 -8.49
N ILE A 4 -16.25 -5.36 -7.27
CA ILE A 4 -16.22 -6.78 -6.94
C ILE A 4 -17.61 -7.13 -6.38
N PRO A 5 -18.37 -8.03 -7.05
CA PRO A 5 -19.68 -8.43 -6.57
C PRO A 5 -19.57 -9.23 -5.27
N ALA A 6 -20.61 -9.15 -4.45
CA ALA A 6 -20.75 -9.96 -3.24
C ALA A 6 -20.70 -11.45 -3.61
N GLY A 7 -20.12 -12.26 -2.74
CA GLY A 7 -20.03 -13.69 -2.97
C GLY A 7 -19.15 -14.44 -1.99
N GLU A 8 -19.14 -15.76 -2.16
CA GLU A 8 -18.29 -16.66 -1.42
C GLU A 8 -17.08 -17.05 -2.28
N PHE A 9 -15.91 -17.13 -1.65
CA PHE A 9 -14.72 -17.74 -2.24
C PHE A 9 -14.00 -18.63 -1.23
N SER A 10 -13.06 -19.43 -1.73
CA SER A 10 -12.17 -20.25 -0.90
C SER A 10 -10.89 -19.47 -0.61
N MET A 11 -10.63 -19.15 0.66
CA MET A 11 -9.43 -18.45 1.12
C MET A 11 -8.42 -19.43 1.69
N GLY A 12 -7.14 -19.22 1.37
CA GLY A 12 -6.02 -20.10 1.75
C GLY A 12 -5.59 -21.06 0.63
N SER A 13 -4.66 -21.96 0.91
CA SER A 13 -4.14 -22.95 -0.03
C SER A 13 -3.71 -24.24 0.65
N GLU A 14 -4.18 -25.40 0.16
CA GLU A 14 -3.75 -26.72 0.66
C GLU A 14 -2.31 -27.08 0.28
N GLU A 15 -1.73 -26.38 -0.69
CA GLU A 15 -0.32 -26.54 -1.10
C GLU A 15 0.57 -25.41 -0.56
N GLY A 16 -0.02 -24.46 0.17
CA GLY A 16 0.68 -23.29 0.72
C GLY A 16 1.51 -23.57 1.97
N LEU A 17 2.08 -22.50 2.54
CA LEU A 17 2.74 -22.54 3.84
C LEU A 17 1.73 -22.86 4.96
N PHE A 18 2.24 -23.19 6.15
CA PHE A 18 1.39 -23.56 7.29
C PHE A 18 0.36 -22.47 7.65
N ASN A 19 0.74 -21.19 7.55
CA ASN A 19 -0.15 -20.05 7.84
C ASN A 19 -1.09 -19.68 6.68
N GLU A 20 -1.02 -20.38 5.54
CA GLU A 20 -1.95 -20.25 4.42
C GLU A 20 -3.05 -21.33 4.46
N LYS A 21 -3.00 -22.23 5.45
CA LYS A 21 -3.93 -23.36 5.66
C LYS A 21 -4.82 -23.16 6.89
N PRO A 22 -5.97 -23.86 6.96
CA PRO A 22 -6.59 -24.63 5.88
C PRO A 22 -7.35 -23.74 4.90
N VAL A 23 -7.71 -24.29 3.74
CA VAL A 23 -8.69 -23.64 2.87
C VAL A 23 -10.03 -23.58 3.58
N HIS A 24 -10.65 -22.41 3.63
CA HIS A 24 -11.96 -22.21 4.23
C HIS A 24 -12.81 -21.23 3.40
N LYS A 25 -14.13 -21.30 3.56
CA LYS A 25 -15.08 -20.42 2.85
C LYS A 25 -15.19 -19.07 3.55
N VAL A 26 -15.07 -18.00 2.77
CA VAL A 26 -15.28 -16.63 3.21
C VAL A 26 -16.32 -15.98 2.31
N PHE A 27 -17.35 -15.39 2.92
CA PHE A 27 -18.31 -14.55 2.24
C PHE A 27 -17.94 -13.08 2.45
N LEU A 28 -17.96 -12.30 1.38
CA LEU A 28 -17.80 -10.85 1.42
C LEU A 28 -19.01 -10.19 0.74
N ASP A 29 -19.49 -9.09 1.32
CA ASP A 29 -20.38 -8.17 0.62
C ASP A 29 -19.68 -7.55 -0.59
N ASP A 30 -20.43 -6.84 -1.44
CA ASP A 30 -19.85 -6.18 -2.60
C ASP A 30 -19.03 -4.95 -2.21
N TYR A 31 -17.98 -4.67 -2.97
CA TYR A 31 -17.10 -3.54 -2.69
C TYR A 31 -16.38 -3.06 -3.95
N TRP A 32 -15.78 -1.88 -3.85
CA TRP A 32 -14.86 -1.37 -4.86
C TRP A 32 -13.42 -1.47 -4.36
N ILE A 33 -12.49 -1.82 -5.23
CA ILE A 33 -11.07 -1.84 -4.90
C ILE A 33 -10.24 -1.13 -5.98
N GLY A 34 -9.08 -0.59 -5.58
CA GLY A 34 -8.09 -0.08 -6.52
C GLY A 34 -7.68 -1.15 -7.53
N LYS A 35 -7.75 -0.84 -8.83
CA LYS A 35 -7.32 -1.78 -9.88
C LYS A 35 -5.79 -1.97 -9.88
N PHE A 36 -5.09 -0.92 -9.46
CA PHE A 36 -3.64 -0.85 -9.38
C PHE A 36 -3.25 -0.35 -7.99
N PRO A 37 -2.01 -0.64 -7.53
CA PRO A 37 -1.43 0.04 -6.39
C PRO A 37 -1.44 1.56 -6.58
N VAL A 38 -1.42 2.29 -5.46
CA VAL A 38 -1.25 3.75 -5.49
C VAL A 38 0.10 4.08 -6.12
N THR A 39 0.11 4.99 -7.08
CA THR A 39 1.34 5.36 -7.80
C THR A 39 2.11 6.46 -7.09
N VAL A 40 3.40 6.63 -7.44
CA VAL A 40 4.24 7.72 -6.94
C VAL A 40 3.59 9.09 -7.24
N GLY A 41 3.04 9.29 -8.44
CA GLY A 41 2.37 10.53 -8.82
C GLY A 41 1.10 10.81 -8.01
N GLN A 42 0.33 9.76 -7.67
CA GLN A 42 -0.85 9.90 -6.81
C GLN A 42 -0.47 10.22 -5.36
N PHE A 43 0.56 9.56 -4.83
CA PHE A 43 1.04 9.81 -3.47
C PHE A 43 1.70 11.20 -3.35
N ARG A 44 2.40 11.66 -4.41
CA ARG A 44 2.99 13.00 -4.45
C ARG A 44 1.93 14.09 -4.32
N LYS A 45 0.79 13.97 -5.03
CA LYS A 45 -0.33 14.92 -4.90
C LYS A 45 -0.82 15.04 -3.46
N PHE A 46 -0.95 13.90 -2.77
CA PHE A 46 -1.27 13.89 -1.34
C PHE A 46 -0.24 14.68 -0.54
N VAL A 47 1.05 14.37 -0.69
CA VAL A 47 2.12 15.03 0.07
C VAL A 47 2.18 16.54 -0.23
N GLU A 48 2.05 16.95 -1.48
CA GLU A 48 2.07 18.36 -1.90
C GLU A 48 0.86 19.13 -1.36
N GLU A 49 -0.34 18.53 -1.34
CA GLU A 49 -1.54 19.19 -0.84
C GLU A 49 -1.58 19.31 0.69
N THR A 50 -1.01 18.34 1.41
CA THR A 50 -1.12 18.29 2.88
C THR A 50 0.16 18.64 3.62
N GLY A 51 1.29 18.75 2.92
CA GLY A 51 2.62 18.87 3.55
C GLY A 51 3.00 17.66 4.39
N TYR A 52 2.46 16.47 4.07
CA TYR A 52 2.67 15.28 4.90
C TYR A 52 4.12 14.79 4.83
N VAL A 53 4.67 14.43 5.99
CA VAL A 53 5.99 13.82 6.13
C VAL A 53 5.79 12.36 6.54
N THR A 54 6.28 11.43 5.73
CA THR A 54 6.12 9.99 5.99
C THR A 54 6.89 9.54 7.22
N ASP A 55 6.52 8.40 7.77
CA ASP A 55 7.24 7.78 8.88
C ASP A 55 8.71 7.47 8.56
N ALA A 56 9.01 7.08 7.31
CA ALA A 56 10.37 6.90 6.84
C ALA A 56 11.17 8.23 6.90
N GLU A 57 10.57 9.33 6.45
CA GLU A 57 11.16 10.67 6.48
C GLU A 57 11.33 11.23 7.91
N LYS A 58 10.56 10.74 8.89
CA LYS A 58 10.70 11.06 10.32
C LYS A 58 11.84 10.30 11.01
N GLY A 59 12.77 9.72 10.25
CA GLY A 59 13.95 9.05 10.77
C GLY A 59 13.79 7.55 11.03
N LYS A 60 12.65 6.94 10.66
CA LYS A 60 12.55 5.47 10.66
C LYS A 60 13.25 4.85 9.45
N GLY A 61 13.49 5.63 8.39
CA GLY A 61 14.05 5.13 7.14
C GLY A 61 13.16 4.09 6.47
N SER A 62 13.75 3.29 5.58
CA SER A 62 13.09 2.14 5.00
C SER A 62 14.06 1.00 4.73
N TRP A 63 13.51 -0.21 4.66
CA TRP A 63 14.25 -1.40 4.24
C TRP A 63 14.52 -1.35 2.75
N GLN A 64 15.75 -1.60 2.37
CA GLN A 64 16.23 -1.60 0.99
C GLN A 64 16.97 -2.90 0.72
N PHE A 65 16.80 -3.43 -0.47
CA PHE A 65 17.53 -4.62 -0.90
C PHE A 65 18.83 -4.18 -1.59
N TRP A 66 19.96 -4.55 -1.02
CA TRP A 66 21.29 -4.13 -1.47
C TRP A 66 22.26 -5.31 -1.43
N GLU A 67 22.88 -5.63 -2.56
CA GLU A 67 23.89 -6.70 -2.69
C GLU A 67 23.45 -8.06 -2.11
N GLY A 68 22.16 -8.39 -2.24
CA GLY A 68 21.61 -9.67 -1.77
C GLY A 68 21.06 -9.64 -0.35
N GLU A 69 21.20 -8.52 0.37
CA GLU A 69 20.82 -8.39 1.77
C GLU A 69 19.75 -7.30 1.97
N TRP A 70 18.92 -7.47 2.99
CA TRP A 70 18.00 -6.43 3.44
C TRP A 70 18.69 -5.53 4.45
N VAL A 71 18.79 -4.24 4.12
CA VAL A 71 19.43 -3.24 4.97
C VAL A 71 18.47 -2.09 5.26
N VAL A 72 18.47 -1.60 6.50
CA VAL A 72 17.77 -0.35 6.83
C VAL A 72 18.63 0.81 6.33
N ARG A 73 18.04 1.67 5.50
CA ARG A 73 18.63 2.96 5.13
C ARG A 73 17.82 4.06 5.79
N LEU A 74 18.45 4.82 6.68
CA LEU A 74 17.78 5.90 7.42
C LEU A 74 17.33 7.05 6.50
N ASP A 75 18.04 7.27 5.39
CA ASP A 75 17.71 8.21 4.32
C ASP A 75 16.84 7.58 3.21
N GLY A 76 16.54 6.27 3.30
CA GLY A 76 15.65 5.60 2.38
C GLY A 76 14.18 5.94 2.66
N ASN A 77 13.46 6.39 1.65
CA ASN A 77 12.04 6.75 1.74
C ASN A 77 11.39 6.71 0.35
N TRP A 78 10.11 7.06 0.24
CA TRP A 78 9.36 7.03 -1.04
C TRP A 78 9.93 7.94 -2.15
N LYS A 79 10.78 8.93 -1.82
CA LYS A 79 11.50 9.78 -2.78
C LYS A 79 12.92 9.26 -3.09
N ASN A 80 13.49 8.45 -2.20
CA ASN A 80 14.83 7.87 -2.32
C ASN A 80 14.77 6.36 -2.05
N THR A 81 14.44 5.60 -3.10
CA THR A 81 14.25 4.15 -3.04
C THR A 81 15.47 3.36 -3.51
N TYR A 82 16.57 4.04 -3.89
CA TYR A 82 17.79 3.43 -4.45
C TYR A 82 17.58 2.62 -5.75
N PHE A 83 16.42 2.76 -6.38
CA PHE A 83 16.17 2.32 -7.75
C PHE A 83 15.28 3.35 -8.46
N GLN A 84 15.25 3.30 -9.79
CA GLN A 84 14.49 4.29 -10.57
C GLN A 84 12.99 4.02 -10.49
N GLN A 85 12.20 5.05 -10.13
CA GLN A 85 10.75 5.03 -10.21
C GLN A 85 10.21 6.27 -10.94
N GLY A 86 9.25 6.05 -11.84
CA GLY A 86 8.45 7.11 -12.45
C GLY A 86 7.11 7.29 -11.74
N ASP A 87 6.35 8.30 -12.15
CA ASP A 87 5.07 8.67 -11.53
C ASP A 87 3.99 7.60 -11.61
N ASP A 88 4.06 6.72 -12.61
CA ASP A 88 3.12 5.63 -12.82
C ASP A 88 3.54 4.31 -12.13
N HIS A 89 4.73 4.29 -11.50
CA HIS A 89 5.16 3.16 -10.69
C HIS A 89 4.49 3.17 -9.31
N PRO A 90 4.35 2.03 -8.63
CA PRO A 90 3.80 1.97 -7.28
C PRO A 90 4.66 2.76 -6.30
N VAL A 91 4.02 3.51 -5.40
CA VAL A 91 4.73 4.09 -4.26
C VAL A 91 5.18 2.97 -3.32
N VAL A 92 6.44 3.02 -2.90
CA VAL A 92 7.04 2.09 -1.93
C VAL A 92 7.71 2.87 -0.80
N SER A 93 8.30 2.17 0.18
CA SER A 93 8.93 2.79 1.34
C SER A 93 7.97 3.68 2.14
N VAL A 94 6.70 3.28 2.19
CA VAL A 94 5.64 3.86 3.00
C VAL A 94 5.19 2.84 4.04
N SER A 95 4.89 3.31 5.25
CA SER A 95 4.39 2.48 6.33
C SER A 95 2.88 2.25 6.24
N TRP A 96 2.38 1.32 7.05
CA TRP A 96 0.94 1.14 7.26
C TRP A 96 0.24 2.43 7.75
N SER A 97 0.91 3.19 8.61
CA SER A 97 0.42 4.49 9.11
C SER A 97 0.27 5.50 7.96
N ASP A 98 1.28 5.60 7.08
CA ASP A 98 1.24 6.49 5.92
C ASP A 98 0.08 6.12 4.98
N ALA A 99 -0.15 4.81 4.77
CA ALA A 99 -1.23 4.31 3.91
C ALA A 99 -2.63 4.63 4.48
N ILE A 100 -2.81 4.59 5.80
CA ILE A 100 -4.06 5.02 6.44
C ILE A 100 -4.29 6.51 6.28
N VAL A 101 -3.26 7.34 6.54
CA VAL A 101 -3.40 8.79 6.40
C VAL A 101 -3.71 9.17 4.95
N TYR A 102 -3.06 8.52 3.98
CA TYR A 102 -3.39 8.67 2.57
C TYR A 102 -4.85 8.30 2.28
N SER A 103 -5.32 7.15 2.78
CA SER A 103 -6.70 6.69 2.57
C SER A 103 -7.71 7.69 3.14
N HIS A 104 -7.48 8.20 4.36
CA HIS A 104 -8.33 9.22 4.97
C HIS A 104 -8.33 10.55 4.21
N TRP A 105 -7.18 11.00 3.71
CA TRP A 105 -7.11 12.19 2.87
C TRP A 105 -7.91 12.00 1.59
N LEU A 106 -7.73 10.86 0.93
CA LEU A 106 -8.46 10.53 -0.29
C LEU A 106 -9.96 10.52 -0.01
N SER A 107 -10.41 9.86 1.07
CA SER A 107 -11.82 9.84 1.47
C SER A 107 -12.43 11.24 1.58
N LYS A 108 -11.71 12.16 2.24
CA LYS A 108 -12.14 13.56 2.37
C LYS A 108 -12.15 14.30 1.02
N LYS A 109 -11.17 14.02 0.17
CA LYS A 109 -11.00 14.71 -1.13
C LYS A 109 -12.13 14.38 -2.10
N ILE A 110 -12.59 13.12 -2.12
CA ILE A 110 -13.57 12.65 -3.11
C ILE A 110 -14.95 12.31 -2.52
N GLY A 111 -15.13 12.43 -1.20
CA GLY A 111 -16.43 12.27 -0.54
C GLY A 111 -16.94 10.82 -0.51
N LEU A 112 -16.02 9.86 -0.52
CA LEU A 112 -16.29 8.42 -0.47
C LEU A 112 -15.44 7.79 0.64
N ASP A 113 -15.86 6.66 1.19
CA ASP A 113 -15.11 6.00 2.27
C ASP A 113 -14.04 5.04 1.70
N PHE A 114 -12.78 5.50 1.70
CA PHE A 114 -11.61 4.69 1.38
C PHE A 114 -10.93 4.16 2.63
N LYS A 115 -10.64 2.86 2.63
CA LYS A 115 -9.87 2.16 3.66
C LYS A 115 -8.92 1.15 3.02
N LEU A 116 -7.99 0.65 3.82
CA LEU A 116 -7.15 -0.48 3.41
C LEU A 116 -8.02 -1.74 3.24
N PRO A 117 -7.71 -2.60 2.25
CA PRO A 117 -8.39 -3.88 2.07
C PRO A 117 -8.12 -4.84 3.25
#